data_AF-A0A9W6TDL0-F1
#
_entry.id   AF-A0A9W6TDL0-F1
#
_cell.length_a   1.000
_cell.length_b   1.000
_cell.length_c   1.000
_cell.angle_alpha   90.00
_cell.angle_beta   90.00
_cell.angle_gamma   90.00
#
_symmetry.space_group_name_H-M   'P 1'
#
loop_
_entity.id
_entity.type
_entity.pdbx_description
1 polymer ?
#
loop_
_entity_poly.entity_id
_entity_poly.type
_entity_poly.pdbx_seq_one_letter_code
_entity_poly.pdbx_strand_id
1 'polypeptide(L)'
;MCKLASIVVAAATMIIALVTESNSAYLVGTVDAELQNMSSAASAKDANDAGVVAQGYQLADVSGAQACGGKGFDYSRYWSGPLPDGDTTKLKCVSGYRCEAQDSGTIFWCKQFALPLNAKCGGYLFYTLFKCIDGTSCQIDPSRFEPRCLPA
;
A
#
# COMPACT_ATOMS: atom_id res chain seq x y z
N MET A 1 -12.08 -48.51 -33.24
CA MET A 1 -10.62 -48.29 -33.31
C MET A 1 -10.26 -47.20 -32.30
N CYS A 2 -9.67 -47.59 -31.18
CA CYS A 2 -9.24 -46.68 -30.12
C CYS A 2 -8.04 -45.83 -30.57
N LYS A 3 -8.13 -44.52 -30.36
CA LYS A 3 -6.94 -43.67 -30.22
C LYS A 3 -7.13 -42.77 -29.01
N LEU A 4 -6.68 -43.30 -27.86
CA LEU A 4 -6.27 -42.52 -26.70
C LEU A 4 -5.03 -41.72 -27.11
N ALA A 5 -5.07 -40.40 -26.97
CA ALA A 5 -3.89 -39.55 -27.10
C ALA A 5 -3.67 -38.84 -25.76
N SER A 6 -2.50 -39.11 -25.23
CA SER A 6 -1.92 -38.84 -23.92
C SER A 6 -2.13 -37.44 -23.34
N ILE A 7 -2.49 -37.41 -22.06
CA ILE A 7 -2.34 -36.27 -21.16
C ILE A 7 -0.85 -36.12 -20.84
N VAL A 8 -0.22 -35.03 -21.27
CA VAL A 8 1.12 -34.65 -20.81
C VAL A 8 0.95 -33.73 -19.61
N VAL A 9 1.13 -34.28 -18.41
CA VAL A 9 1.23 -33.50 -17.17
C VAL A 9 2.63 -32.90 -17.12
N ALA A 10 2.76 -31.61 -17.42
CA ALA A 10 3.99 -30.87 -17.17
C ALA A 10 4.03 -30.44 -15.69
N ALA A 11 4.75 -31.19 -14.87
CA ALA A 11 5.08 -30.80 -13.50
C ALA A 11 6.15 -29.70 -13.54
N ALA A 12 5.78 -28.45 -13.27
CA ALA A 12 6.73 -27.38 -13.07
C ALA A 12 7.25 -27.44 -11.63
N THR A 13 8.52 -27.85 -11.47
CA THR A 13 9.24 -27.89 -10.19
C THR A 13 9.52 -26.46 -9.70
N MET A 14 9.08 -26.18 -8.48
CA MET A 14 9.32 -24.94 -7.75
C MET A 14 10.79 -24.88 -7.31
N ILE A 15 11.54 -23.87 -7.76
CA ILE A 15 12.88 -23.58 -7.24
C ILE A 15 12.72 -22.66 -6.02
N ILE A 16 12.99 -23.18 -4.83
CA ILE A 16 13.08 -22.39 -3.60
C ILE A 16 14.50 -21.81 -3.54
N ALA A 17 14.63 -20.49 -3.70
CA ALA A 17 15.86 -19.79 -3.37
C ALA A 17 15.86 -19.45 -1.88
N LEU A 18 16.72 -20.14 -1.11
CA LEU A 18 17.06 -19.77 0.26
C LEU A 18 17.98 -18.55 0.22
N VAL A 19 17.54 -17.42 0.77
CA VAL A 19 18.44 -16.29 1.06
C VAL A 19 19.00 -16.52 2.45
N THR A 20 20.27 -16.91 2.52
CA THR A 20 21.04 -17.05 3.76
C THR A 20 21.30 -15.68 4.39
N GLU A 21 20.93 -15.53 5.65
CA GLU A 21 21.31 -14.43 6.52
C GLU A 21 22.84 -14.37 6.63
N SER A 22 23.43 -13.23 6.25
CA SER A 22 24.84 -12.94 6.51
C SER A 22 24.91 -11.87 7.59
N ASN A 23 25.16 -12.33 8.82
CA ASN A 23 25.45 -11.49 9.96
C ASN A 23 26.87 -10.93 9.81
N SER A 24 27.02 -9.64 9.48
CA SER A 24 28.31 -8.95 9.52
C SER A 24 28.22 -7.79 10.51
N ALA A 25 28.78 -8.02 11.70
CA ALA A 25 29.19 -6.97 12.61
C ALA A 25 30.50 -6.36 12.10
N TYR A 26 30.53 -5.04 11.83
CA TYR A 26 31.77 -4.26 11.93
C TYR A 26 31.52 -2.75 12.14
N LEU A 27 31.83 -2.33 13.38
CA LEU A 27 32.42 -1.09 13.89
C LEU A 27 32.28 0.27 13.16
N VAL A 28 31.56 1.17 13.85
CA VAL A 28 31.91 2.55 14.30
C VAL A 28 32.77 3.42 13.37
N GLY A 29 32.14 4.50 12.87
CA GLY A 29 32.81 5.67 12.27
C GLY A 29 31.87 6.87 12.16
N THR A 30 31.76 7.64 13.24
CA THR A 30 31.47 9.09 13.32
C THR A 30 30.60 9.73 12.23
N VAL A 31 29.32 9.96 12.53
CA VAL A 31 28.53 11.03 11.89
C VAL A 31 28.67 12.30 12.72
N ASP A 32 29.41 13.25 12.15
CA ASP A 32 29.54 14.62 12.64
C ASP A 32 28.22 15.37 12.50
N ALA A 33 28.12 16.45 13.25
CA ALA A 33 26.91 17.09 13.71
C ALA A 33 26.14 17.80 12.59
N GLU A 34 24.84 17.50 12.49
CA GLU A 34 23.83 18.51 12.13
C GLU A 34 22.47 18.14 12.74
N LEU A 35 22.45 18.00 14.07
CA LEU A 35 21.22 17.89 14.84
C LEU A 35 21.24 18.94 15.96
N GLN A 36 21.07 20.21 15.59
CA GLN A 36 20.81 21.29 16.55
C GLN A 36 20.41 22.59 15.84
N ASN A 37 19.15 22.71 15.42
CA ASN A 37 18.45 24.00 15.47
C ASN A 37 16.97 23.80 15.15
N MET A 38 16.11 23.85 16.17
CA MET A 38 14.84 24.59 16.20
C MET A 38 14.19 24.34 17.57
N SER A 39 14.86 24.87 18.61
CA SER A 39 14.21 25.16 19.88
C SER A 39 13.45 26.48 19.73
N SER A 40 12.14 26.42 19.57
CA SER A 40 11.26 27.55 19.91
C SER A 40 10.60 27.25 21.24
N ALA A 41 10.98 28.06 22.23
CA ALA A 41 10.67 27.96 23.64
C ALA A 41 9.16 27.90 23.93
N ALA A 42 8.75 26.97 24.78
CA ALA A 42 7.54 27.08 25.58
C ALA A 42 7.95 27.12 27.05
N SER A 43 8.02 28.33 27.59
CA SER A 43 8.24 28.61 29.01
C SER A 43 7.16 27.93 29.85
N ALA A 44 7.58 27.15 30.84
CA ALA A 44 6.70 26.51 31.81
C ALA A 44 5.94 27.56 32.65
N LYS A 45 4.61 27.39 32.78
CA LYS A 45 3.83 27.87 33.93
C LYS A 45 2.46 27.17 34.01
N ASP A 46 2.31 26.44 35.11
CA ASP A 46 1.09 26.09 35.85
C ASP A 46 -0.07 25.29 35.23
N ALA A 47 -0.36 24.19 35.95
CA ALA A 47 -1.67 23.68 36.34
C ALA A 47 -2.53 22.90 35.33
N ASN A 48 -2.66 21.59 35.63
CA ASN A 48 -3.73 20.66 35.21
C ASN A 48 -3.91 20.47 33.70
N ASP A 49 -3.01 19.70 33.08
CA ASP A 49 -3.25 19.20 31.72
C ASP A 49 -3.33 17.68 31.79
N ALA A 50 -4.56 17.15 31.65
CA ALA A 50 -4.78 15.75 31.34
C ALA A 50 -4.09 15.49 30.01
N GLY A 51 -2.84 15.05 30.08
CA GLY A 51 -1.90 15.03 28.96
C GLY A 51 -2.59 14.53 27.70
N VAL A 52 -2.67 15.42 26.70
CA VAL A 52 -3.23 15.14 25.39
C VAL A 52 -2.63 13.82 24.90
N VAL A 53 -3.44 12.77 24.93
CA VAL A 53 -3.04 11.46 24.42
C VAL A 53 -2.75 11.67 22.93
N ALA A 54 -1.48 11.54 22.54
CA ALA A 54 -1.06 11.72 21.17
C ALA A 54 -1.94 10.85 20.25
N GLN A 55 -2.61 11.48 19.29
CA GLN A 55 -3.40 10.75 18.30
C GLN A 55 -2.46 9.85 17.50
N GLY A 56 -2.85 8.58 17.34
CA GLY A 56 -2.07 7.65 16.54
C GLY A 56 -2.10 8.03 15.05
N TYR A 57 -1.14 7.50 14.30
CA TYR A 57 -1.01 7.73 12.86
C TYR A 57 -0.64 6.45 12.11
N GLN A 58 -0.99 6.42 10.83
CA GLN A 58 -0.67 5.29 9.97
C GLN A 58 0.80 5.34 9.53
N LEU A 59 1.53 4.25 9.76
CA LEU A 59 2.94 4.08 9.45
C LEU A 59 3.20 3.72 7.98
N ALA A 60 2.31 2.93 7.38
CA ALA A 60 2.47 2.42 6.03
C ALA A 60 1.11 2.18 5.35
N ASP A 61 1.05 2.38 4.03
CA ASP A 61 -0.12 2.07 3.21
C ASP A 61 -0.30 0.56 3.05
N VAL A 62 -1.55 0.11 3.05
CA VAL A 62 -1.90 -1.30 2.85
C VAL A 62 -1.80 -1.65 1.36
N SER A 63 -1.27 -2.83 1.03
CA SER A 63 -1.12 -3.22 -0.38
C SER A 63 -2.46 -3.47 -1.06
N GLY A 64 -2.48 -3.43 -2.40
CA GLY A 64 -3.68 -3.66 -3.19
C GLY A 64 -4.30 -5.03 -2.91
N ALA A 65 -5.64 -5.11 -2.92
CA ALA A 65 -6.41 -6.33 -2.67
C ALA A 65 -6.19 -6.99 -1.29
N GLN A 66 -5.63 -6.28 -0.32
CA GLN A 66 -5.51 -6.75 1.06
C GLN A 66 -6.62 -6.18 1.96
N ALA A 67 -6.85 -6.83 3.11
CA ALA A 67 -7.68 -6.27 4.17
C ALA A 67 -7.03 -5.00 4.73
N CYS A 68 -7.82 -3.96 4.96
CA CYS A 68 -7.35 -2.63 5.33
C CYS A 68 -8.05 -2.08 6.58
N GLY A 69 -8.67 -2.96 7.37
CA GLY A 69 -9.33 -2.60 8.61
C GLY A 69 -10.60 -3.40 8.85
N GLY A 70 -11.30 -3.05 9.92
CA GLY A 70 -12.53 -3.70 10.33
C GLY A 70 -12.31 -4.64 11.50
N LYS A 71 -13.40 -5.25 11.95
CA LYS A 71 -13.45 -6.05 13.18
C LYS A 71 -12.47 -7.22 13.14
N GLY A 72 -11.52 -7.24 14.08
CA GLY A 72 -10.50 -8.30 14.17
C GLY A 72 -9.30 -8.11 13.24
N PHE A 73 -9.19 -6.97 12.56
CA PHE A 73 -7.98 -6.61 11.82
C PHE A 73 -6.84 -6.21 12.77
N ASP A 74 -5.62 -6.67 12.47
CA ASP A 74 -4.42 -6.32 13.23
C ASP A 74 -3.78 -5.02 12.72
N TYR A 75 -4.00 -3.94 13.47
CA TYR A 75 -3.48 -2.61 13.16
C TYR A 75 -2.02 -2.41 13.58
N SER A 76 -1.42 -3.32 14.36
CA SER A 76 -0.08 -3.12 14.97
C SER A 76 1.04 -2.87 13.97
N ARG A 77 0.89 -3.40 12.75
CA ARG A 77 1.88 -3.26 11.67
C ARG A 77 1.74 -1.96 10.87
N TYR A 78 0.57 -1.33 10.93
CA TYR A 78 0.23 -0.18 10.11
C TYR A 78 0.01 1.09 10.93
N TRP A 79 0.00 1.01 12.26
CA TRP A 79 -0.40 2.11 13.13
C TRP A 79 0.60 2.32 14.26
N SER A 80 0.88 3.58 14.57
CA SER A 80 1.68 4.00 15.70
C SER A 80 0.84 4.81 16.68
N GLY A 81 1.10 4.66 17.98
CA GLY A 81 0.33 5.27 19.05
C GLY A 81 -0.86 4.41 19.51
N PRO A 82 -1.88 5.01 20.16
CA PRO A 82 -3.06 4.29 20.59
C PRO A 82 -3.74 3.61 19.40
N LEU A 83 -4.04 2.32 19.55
CA LEU A 83 -4.71 1.56 18.50
C LEU A 83 -6.08 2.18 18.20
N PRO A 84 -6.43 2.32 16.91
CA PRO A 84 -7.67 2.95 16.51
C PRO A 84 -8.85 1.99 16.77
N ASP A 85 -10.07 2.52 16.78
CA ASP A 85 -11.28 1.73 16.94
C ASP A 85 -11.46 0.79 15.74
N GLY A 86 -11.10 -0.48 15.93
CA GLY A 86 -10.95 -1.45 14.85
C GLY A 86 -12.23 -1.72 14.06
N ASP A 87 -13.41 -1.47 14.63
CA ASP A 87 -14.68 -1.82 13.97
C ASP A 87 -15.03 -0.89 12.80
N THR A 88 -14.56 0.35 12.81
CA THR A 88 -14.85 1.35 11.75
C THR A 88 -13.61 1.94 11.10
N THR A 89 -12.42 1.65 11.62
CA THR A 89 -11.18 2.23 11.10
C THR A 89 -10.81 1.64 9.75
N LYS A 90 -10.63 2.54 8.78
CA LYS A 90 -10.17 2.26 7.42
C LYS A 90 -8.77 2.83 7.23
N LEU A 91 -7.81 1.96 6.97
CA LEU A 91 -6.46 2.37 6.62
C LEU A 91 -6.38 2.87 5.18
N LYS A 92 -5.39 3.71 4.91
CA LYS A 92 -5.00 4.10 3.55
C LYS A 92 -4.40 2.90 2.83
N CYS A 93 -4.79 2.75 1.57
CA CYS A 93 -4.24 1.76 0.66
C CYS A 93 -3.25 2.44 -0.28
N VAL A 94 -2.39 1.64 -0.93
CA VAL A 94 -1.53 2.11 -2.02
C VAL A 94 -2.33 2.82 -3.11
N SER A 95 -1.68 3.75 -3.81
CA SER A 95 -2.32 4.56 -4.86
C SER A 95 -3.08 3.71 -5.87
N GLY A 96 -4.30 4.13 -6.19
CA GLY A 96 -5.22 3.39 -7.07
C GLY A 96 -6.15 2.43 -6.33
N TYR A 97 -5.96 2.23 -5.03
CA TYR A 97 -6.83 1.45 -4.17
C TYR A 97 -7.49 2.31 -3.08
N ARG A 98 -8.73 1.97 -2.71
CA ARG A 98 -9.48 2.57 -1.61
C ARG A 98 -9.95 1.49 -0.67
N CYS A 99 -9.94 1.80 0.62
CA CYS A 99 -10.42 0.90 1.65
C CYS A 99 -11.95 0.94 1.72
N GLU A 100 -12.59 -0.13 1.26
CA GLU A 100 -14.04 -0.21 1.10
C GLU A 100 -14.58 -1.48 1.75
N ALA A 101 -15.84 -1.44 2.19
CA ALA A 101 -16.51 -2.64 2.68
C ALA A 101 -16.71 -3.64 1.53
N GLN A 102 -16.54 -4.92 1.82
CA GLN A 102 -17.01 -5.99 0.95
C GLN A 102 -18.36 -6.46 1.48
N ASP A 103 -19.43 -6.13 0.75
CA ASP A 103 -20.81 -6.47 1.09
C ASP A 103 -21.21 -5.98 2.50
N SER A 104 -22.03 -6.74 3.22
CA SER A 104 -22.42 -6.50 4.61
C SER A 104 -21.36 -7.00 5.62
N GLY A 105 -20.11 -7.19 5.19
CA GLY A 105 -19.03 -7.68 6.03
C GLY A 105 -18.48 -6.61 6.99
N THR A 106 -17.90 -7.06 8.11
CA THR A 106 -17.24 -6.19 9.10
C THR A 106 -15.76 -5.95 8.78
N ILE A 107 -15.25 -6.45 7.65
CA ILE A 107 -13.87 -6.29 7.19
C ILE A 107 -13.85 -5.39 5.95
N PHE A 108 -12.92 -4.44 5.95
CA PHE A 108 -12.67 -3.57 4.81
C PHE A 108 -11.52 -4.11 3.96
N TRP A 109 -11.60 -3.90 2.65
CA TRP A 109 -10.63 -4.35 1.66
C TRP A 109 -10.17 -3.21 0.76
N CYS A 110 -8.89 -3.22 0.39
CA CYS A 110 -8.34 -2.33 -0.61
C CYS A 110 -8.84 -2.74 -2.00
N LYS A 111 -9.84 -2.02 -2.50
CA LYS A 111 -10.42 -2.21 -3.85
C LYS A 111 -9.85 -1.22 -4.84
N GLN A 112 -9.55 -1.70 -6.05
CA GLN A 112 -9.01 -0.84 -7.09
C GLN A 112 -10.10 0.12 -7.58
N PHE A 113 -9.83 1.42 -7.52
CA PHE A 113 -10.71 2.48 -8.02
C PHE A 113 -10.06 3.27 -9.16
N ALA A 114 -8.74 3.18 -9.31
CA ALA A 114 -8.00 3.83 -10.37
C ALA A 114 -6.83 2.97 -10.84
N LEU A 115 -6.46 3.17 -12.09
CA LEU A 115 -5.42 2.42 -12.78
C LEU A 115 -4.03 2.98 -12.47
N PRO A 116 -3.04 2.11 -12.21
CA PRO A 116 -1.69 2.54 -11.89
C PRO A 116 -1.01 3.18 -13.12
N LEU A 117 0.13 3.82 -12.87
CA LEU A 117 1.02 4.31 -13.93
C LEU A 117 1.26 3.20 -14.95
N ASN A 118 1.25 3.56 -16.23
CA ASN A 118 1.45 2.63 -17.34
C ASN A 118 0.40 1.51 -17.43
N ALA A 119 -0.77 1.60 -16.81
CA ALA A 119 -1.89 0.71 -17.15
C ALA A 119 -2.63 1.21 -18.39
N LYS A 120 -3.22 0.28 -19.14
CA LYS A 120 -4.07 0.60 -20.30
C LYS A 120 -5.39 1.18 -19.79
N CYS A 121 -5.68 2.44 -20.13
CA CYS A 121 -6.82 3.19 -19.58
C CYS A 121 -7.99 3.36 -20.56
N GLY A 122 -7.86 2.80 -21.77
CA GLY A 122 -8.94 2.78 -22.75
C GLY A 122 -8.62 1.85 -23.93
N GLY A 123 -9.46 1.90 -24.96
CA GLY A 123 -9.24 1.20 -26.22
C GLY A 123 -10.56 0.97 -26.96
N TYR A 124 -10.48 0.52 -28.22
CA TYR A 124 -11.66 0.32 -29.06
C TYR A 124 -12.68 -0.67 -28.48
N LEU A 125 -12.24 -1.61 -27.63
CA LEU A 125 -13.08 -2.58 -26.92
C LEU A 125 -13.50 -2.12 -25.51
N PHE A 126 -13.00 -0.99 -25.03
CA PHE A 126 -13.31 -0.45 -23.72
C PHE A 126 -14.06 0.88 -23.91
N TYR A 127 -15.39 0.82 -23.91
CA TYR A 127 -16.27 1.98 -24.04
C TYR A 127 -16.18 2.96 -22.85
N THR A 128 -15.44 2.61 -21.80
CA THR A 128 -15.22 3.43 -20.61
C THR A 128 -13.74 3.77 -20.47
N LEU A 129 -13.38 5.05 -20.50
CA LEU A 129 -12.07 5.48 -20.00
C LEU A 129 -12.03 5.19 -18.50
N PHE A 130 -11.06 4.38 -18.09
CA PHE A 130 -10.82 4.14 -16.67
C PHE A 130 -10.07 5.32 -16.06
N LYS A 131 -10.43 5.68 -14.83
CA LYS A 131 -9.71 6.70 -14.07
C LYS A 131 -8.28 6.25 -13.77
N CYS A 132 -7.31 7.10 -14.03
CA CYS A 132 -5.91 6.88 -13.65
C CYS A 132 -5.64 7.39 -12.23
N ILE A 133 -4.57 6.89 -11.59
CA ILE A 133 -4.12 7.40 -10.28
C ILE A 133 -3.77 8.90 -10.35
N ASP A 134 -3.84 9.57 -9.20
CA ASP A 134 -3.53 11.00 -9.11
C ASP A 134 -2.10 11.28 -9.62
N GLY A 135 -1.92 12.40 -10.31
CA GLY A 135 -0.66 12.74 -10.99
C GLY A 135 -0.48 12.07 -12.36
N THR A 136 -1.42 11.22 -12.78
CA THR A 136 -1.44 10.64 -14.14
C THR A 136 -2.77 10.88 -14.83
N SER A 137 -2.76 10.93 -16.15
CA SER A 137 -3.94 11.09 -16.99
C SER A 137 -3.94 10.06 -18.12
N CYS A 138 -5.13 9.74 -18.63
CA CYS A 138 -5.27 8.80 -19.72
C CYS A 138 -4.88 9.48 -21.04
N GLN A 139 -3.72 9.13 -21.57
CA GLN A 139 -3.14 9.72 -22.78
C GLN A 139 -2.72 8.63 -23.77
N ILE A 140 -2.60 8.97 -25.06
CA ILE A 140 -2.07 8.04 -26.07
C ILE A 140 -0.56 7.92 -25.89
N ASP A 141 -0.08 6.72 -25.58
CA ASP A 141 1.34 6.39 -25.56
C ASP A 141 1.90 6.49 -26.99
N PRO A 142 2.85 7.39 -27.28
CA PRO A 142 3.36 7.61 -28.63
C PRO A 142 4.17 6.43 -29.18
N SER A 143 4.64 5.52 -28.30
CA SER A 143 5.42 4.33 -28.70
C SER A 143 4.54 3.14 -29.07
N ARG A 144 3.35 3.05 -28.46
CA ARG A 144 2.42 1.91 -28.61
C ARG A 144 1.14 2.27 -29.36
N PHE A 145 0.85 3.56 -29.51
CA PHE A 145 -0.40 4.08 -30.06
C PHE A 145 -1.64 3.55 -29.32
N GLU A 146 -1.51 3.38 -27.99
CA GLU A 146 -2.59 2.93 -27.11
C GLU A 146 -2.82 3.90 -25.95
N PRO A 147 -4.06 4.10 -25.48
CA PRO A 147 -4.34 4.92 -24.30
C PRO A 147 -3.84 4.26 -23.02
N ARG A 148 -2.95 4.95 -22.29
CA ARG A 148 -2.33 4.50 -21.04
C ARG A 148 -2.33 5.62 -20.00
N CYS A 149 -2.27 5.25 -18.72
CA CYS A 149 -2.07 6.21 -17.64
C CYS A 149 -0.62 6.70 -17.67
N LEU A 150 -0.43 7.94 -18.11
CA LEU A 150 0.88 8.60 -18.24
C LEU A 150 0.92 9.83 -17.33
N PRO A 151 2.11 10.31 -16.93
CA PRO A 151 2.22 11.55 -16.16
C PRO A 151 1.48 12.71 -16.85
N ALA A 152 0.66 13.42 -16.08
CA ALA A 152 -0.12 14.56 -16.57
C ALA A 152 0.74 15.82 -16.73
#